data_AF-A0A7R9JKL1-F1
#
_entry.id   AF-A0A7R9JKL1-F1
#
_cell.length_a   1.000
_cell.length_b   1.000
_cell.length_c   1.000
_cell.angle_alpha   90.00
_cell.angle_beta   90.00
_cell.angle_gamma   90.00
#
_symmetry.space_group_name_H-M   'P 1'
#
loop_
_entity.id
_entity.type
_entity.pdbx_description
1 polymer ?
#
loop_
_entity_poly.entity_id
_entity_poly.type
_entity_poly.pdbx_seq_one_letter_code
_entity_poly.pdbx_strand_id
1 'polypeptide(L)'
;MHGGPNTYFLSRDLMRGHAFLLRDVNLKSCFRRWQQQHQYQLIYIENNGRVKLKHPLNFNPMAHQDRDGNWHIPYDVESHPGVSQSLEPPLLWLCLRKIS
;
A
#
# COMPACT_ATOMS: atom_id res chain seq x y z
N MET A 1 0.71 -17.05 5.87
CA MET A 1 2.07 -16.46 5.91
C MET A 1 2.62 -16.67 7.30
N HIS A 2 3.80 -17.28 7.43
CA HIS A 2 4.38 -17.67 8.72
C HIS A 2 5.48 -16.71 9.25
N GLY A 3 5.81 -15.63 8.52
CA GLY A 3 6.90 -14.72 8.91
C GLY A 3 6.63 -13.86 10.15
N GLY A 4 5.36 -13.61 10.48
CA GLY A 4 4.96 -12.69 11.53
C GLY A 4 4.70 -11.27 11.01
N PRO A 5 4.22 -10.36 11.89
CA PRO A 5 3.67 -9.06 11.49
C PRO A 5 4.70 -8.06 10.95
N ASN A 6 5.99 -8.24 11.26
CA ASN A 6 7.06 -7.32 10.86
C ASN A 6 7.93 -7.86 9.70
N THR A 7 7.50 -8.92 9.03
CA THR A 7 8.27 -9.51 7.94
C THR A 7 8.10 -8.73 6.66
N TYR A 8 9.22 -8.26 6.14
CA TYR A 8 9.32 -7.75 4.77
C TYR A 8 9.55 -8.88 3.78
N PHE A 9 9.10 -8.71 2.54
CA PHE A 9 9.33 -9.66 1.47
C PHE A 9 9.61 -8.94 0.14
N LEU A 10 10.34 -9.60 -0.75
CA LEU A 10 10.67 -9.10 -2.08
C LEU A 10 9.85 -9.85 -3.13
N SER A 11 9.01 -9.14 -3.89
CA SER A 11 8.22 -9.75 -4.97
C SER A 11 7.80 -8.72 -6.02
N ARG A 12 7.70 -9.18 -7.28
CA ARG A 12 7.07 -8.41 -8.38
C ARG A 12 5.57 -8.66 -8.49
N ASP A 13 5.05 -9.69 -7.84
CA ASP A 13 3.63 -10.06 -7.89
C ASP A 13 2.79 -9.10 -7.03
N LEU A 14 1.63 -8.68 -7.54
CA LEU A 14 0.67 -7.83 -6.82
C LEU A 14 -0.29 -8.64 -5.92
N MET A 15 -0.08 -9.95 -5.82
CA MET A 15 -0.81 -10.92 -5.02
C MET A 15 -2.32 -10.91 -5.27
N ARG A 16 -2.73 -10.67 -6.53
CA ARG A 16 -4.15 -10.53 -6.92
C ARG A 16 -4.97 -11.77 -6.59
N GLY A 17 -4.40 -12.95 -6.82
CA GLY A 17 -5.06 -14.23 -6.49
C GLY A 17 -5.31 -14.39 -4.99
N HIS A 18 -4.31 -14.04 -4.17
CA HIS A 18 -4.46 -14.06 -2.71
C HIS A 18 -5.53 -13.06 -2.24
N ALA A 19 -5.50 -11.83 -2.74
CA ALA A 19 -6.50 -10.81 -2.42
C ALA A 19 -7.92 -11.21 -2.87
N PHE A 20 -8.05 -11.92 -3.99
CA PHE A 20 -9.34 -12.40 -4.49
C PHE A 20 -9.95 -13.47 -3.57
N LEU A 21 -9.12 -14.36 -3.00
CA LEU A 21 -9.55 -15.42 -2.10
C LEU A 21 -10.02 -14.92 -0.73
N LEU A 22 -9.54 -13.74 -0.30
CA LEU A 22 -10.05 -13.07 0.91
C LEU A 22 -11.47 -12.58 0.62
N ARG A 23 -12.51 -13.27 1.08
CA ARG A 23 -13.91 -12.90 0.76
C ARG A 23 -14.40 -11.66 1.51
N ASP A 24 -13.83 -11.39 2.68
CA ASP A 24 -14.17 -10.26 3.55
C ASP A 24 -13.45 -8.97 3.10
N VAL A 25 -14.22 -7.88 2.98
CA VAL A 25 -13.70 -6.56 2.59
C VAL A 25 -12.67 -6.01 3.58
N ASN A 26 -12.85 -6.24 4.88
CA ASN A 26 -11.92 -5.80 5.91
C ASN A 26 -10.60 -6.57 5.82
N LEU A 27 -10.67 -7.88 5.54
CA LEU A 27 -9.48 -8.70 5.33
C LEU A 27 -8.74 -8.28 4.05
N LYS A 28 -9.46 -7.97 2.96
CA LYS A 28 -8.84 -7.41 1.75
C LYS A 28 -8.12 -6.10 2.04
N SER A 29 -8.76 -5.19 2.77
CA SER A 29 -8.17 -3.89 3.16
C SER A 29 -6.93 -4.09 4.04
N CYS A 30 -7.02 -4.95 5.06
CA CYS A 30 -5.90 -5.30 5.93
C CYS A 30 -4.72 -5.89 5.15
N PHE A 31 -5.00 -6.84 4.24
CA PHE A 31 -4.01 -7.46 3.38
C PHE A 31 -3.32 -6.45 2.47
N ARG A 32 -4.08 -5.55 1.82
CA ARG A 32 -3.51 -4.50 0.97
C ARG A 32 -2.63 -3.54 1.74
N ARG A 33 -3.07 -3.10 2.92
CA ARG A 33 -2.24 -2.28 3.81
C ARG A 33 -0.95 -3.00 4.16
N TRP A 34 -1.04 -4.25 4.61
CA TRP A 34 0.13 -5.05 4.95
C TRP A 34 1.08 -5.17 3.74
N GLN A 35 0.56 -5.48 2.56
CA GLN A 35 1.34 -5.61 1.33
C GLN A 35 2.07 -4.30 1.00
N GLN A 36 1.39 -3.15 1.03
CA GLN A 36 2.00 -1.84 0.76
C GLN A 36 3.09 -1.47 1.78
N GLN A 37 2.98 -1.95 3.02
CA GLN A 37 3.92 -1.65 4.11
C GLN A 37 5.07 -2.65 4.22
N HIS A 38 5.01 -3.80 3.53
CA HIS A 38 6.00 -4.87 3.70
C HIS A 38 6.59 -5.43 2.39
N GLN A 39 6.00 -5.11 1.23
CA GLN A 39 6.49 -5.59 -0.06
C GLN A 39 7.55 -4.65 -0.65
N TYR A 40 8.78 -5.14 -0.75
CA TYR A 40 9.76 -4.59 -1.67
C TYR A 40 9.41 -5.04 -3.09
N GLN A 41 9.47 -4.13 -4.05
CA GLN A 41 9.34 -4.47 -5.47
C GLN A 41 10.68 -4.33 -6.18
N LEU A 42 11.04 -5.34 -6.96
CA LEU A 42 12.19 -5.25 -7.86
C LEU A 42 11.85 -4.35 -9.04
N ILE A 43 12.55 -3.23 -9.19
CA ILE A 43 12.40 -2.32 -10.33
C ILE A 43 13.27 -2.85 -11.48
N TYR A 44 14.58 -2.94 -11.28
CA TYR A 44 15.52 -3.52 -12.24
C TYR A 44 16.86 -3.88 -11.57
N ILE A 45 17.71 -4.60 -12.30
CA ILE A 45 19.10 -4.90 -11.94
C ILE A 45 19.99 -4.21 -12.96
N GLU A 46 20.91 -3.38 -12.51
CA GLU A 46 21.91 -2.71 -13.35
C GLU A 46 22.92 -3.71 -13.91
N ASN A 47 23.58 -3.38 -15.03
CA ASN A 47 24.61 -4.24 -15.64
C ASN A 47 25.80 -4.53 -14.71
N ASN A 48 26.03 -3.69 -13.70
CA ASN A 48 27.05 -3.87 -12.66
C ASN A 48 26.58 -4.77 -11.49
N GLY A 49 25.36 -5.34 -11.57
CA GLY A 49 24.76 -6.18 -10.54
C GLY A 49 24.02 -5.43 -9.43
N ARG A 50 23.99 -4.08 -9.43
CA ARG A 50 23.25 -3.32 -8.41
C ARG A 50 21.75 -3.48 -8.61
N VAL A 51 21.07 -3.82 -7.52
CA VAL A 51 19.62 -4.03 -7.52
C VAL A 51 18.92 -2.73 -7.15
N LYS A 52 17.96 -2.30 -7.97
CA LYS A 52 17.07 -1.18 -7.66
C LYS A 52 15.73 -1.71 -7.18
N LEU A 53 15.41 -1.37 -5.94
CA LEU A 53 14.18 -1.76 -5.26
C LEU A 53 13.30 -0.54 -5.02
N LYS A 54 11.99 -0.74 -5.13
CA LYS A 54 11.01 0.14 -4.55
C LYS A 54 10.78 -0.27 -3.11
N HIS A 55 10.92 0.69 -2.21
CA HIS A 55 10.72 0.47 -0.79
C HIS A 55 9.23 0.45 -0.43
N PRO A 56 8.83 -0.35 0.57
CA PRO A 56 7.49 -0.30 1.13
C PRO A 56 7.19 1.07 1.74
N LEU A 57 5.90 1.40 1.84
CA LEU A 57 5.46 2.66 2.43
C LEU A 57 5.64 2.65 3.94
N ASN A 58 6.20 3.73 4.48
CA ASN A 58 6.40 3.93 5.92
C ASN A 58 5.22 4.65 6.60
N PHE A 59 4.12 4.87 5.89
CA PHE A 59 2.87 5.46 6.39
C PHE A 59 1.67 4.57 6.01
N ASN A 60 0.48 4.88 6.50
CA ASN A 60 -0.75 4.22 6.10
C ASN A 60 -1.33 4.90 4.85
N PRO A 61 -1.26 4.29 3.66
CA PRO A 61 -1.74 4.90 2.42
C PRO A 61 -3.26 4.79 2.24
N MET A 62 -3.98 4.15 3.16
CA MET A 62 -5.43 4.02 3.12
C MET A 62 -6.12 5.16 3.88
N ALA A 63 -7.41 5.37 3.64
CA ALA A 63 -8.21 6.29 4.45
C ALA A 63 -8.12 5.92 5.94
N HIS A 64 -7.77 6.87 6.79
CA HIS A 64 -7.62 6.64 8.23
C HIS A 64 -7.79 7.91 9.05
N GLN A 65 -8.01 7.72 10.35
CA GLN A 65 -7.90 8.79 11.34
C GLN A 65 -6.54 8.79 12.02
N ASP A 66 -5.99 9.97 12.28
CA ASP A 66 -4.84 10.12 13.17
C ASP A 66 -5.28 10.16 14.66
N ARG A 67 -4.30 10.34 15.56
CA ARG A 67 -4.54 10.35 17.01
C ARG A 67 -5.40 11.51 17.48
N ASP A 68 -5.44 12.59 16.72
CA ASP A 68 -6.21 13.80 17.03
C ASP A 68 -7.62 13.74 16.40
N GLY A 69 -7.95 12.63 15.74
CA GLY A 69 -9.25 12.40 15.11
C GLY A 69 -9.39 13.04 13.72
N ASN A 70 -8.31 13.57 13.15
CA ASN A 70 -8.34 14.11 11.79
C ASN A 70 -8.39 12.97 10.78
N TRP A 71 -9.21 13.14 9.75
CA TRP A 71 -9.27 12.19 8.64
C TRP A 71 -8.24 12.54 7.57
N HIS A 72 -7.53 11.52 7.11
CA HIS A 72 -6.64 11.55 5.96
C HIS A 72 -7.20 10.60 4.90
N ILE A 73 -7.69 11.14 3.79
CA ILE A 73 -8.34 10.37 2.74
C ILE A 73 -7.55 10.55 1.43
N PRO A 74 -6.88 9.49 0.93
CA PRO A 74 -6.20 9.53 -0.35
C PRO A 74 -7.23 9.63 -1.49
N TYR A 75 -6.92 10.41 -2.53
CA TYR A 75 -7.76 10.49 -3.73
C TYR A 75 -6.92 10.72 -4.97
N ASP A 76 -7.48 10.39 -6.14
CA ASP A 76 -6.90 10.68 -7.44
C ASP A 76 -7.83 11.60 -8.23
N VAL A 77 -7.25 12.52 -9.01
CA VAL A 77 -8.00 13.46 -9.87
C VAL A 77 -8.54 12.73 -11.11
N GLU A 78 -7.84 11.69 -11.55
CA GLU A 78 -8.17 10.93 -12.75
C GLU A 78 -8.54 9.50 -12.36
N SER A 79 -9.74 9.08 -12.77
CA SER A 79 -10.21 7.70 -12.60
C SER A 79 -9.46 6.76 -13.55
N HIS A 80 -8.32 6.24 -13.12
CA HIS A 80 -7.63 5.21 -13.88
C HIS A 80 -8.23 3.82 -13.60
N PRO A 81 -8.52 3.01 -14.62
CA PRO A 81 -8.86 1.61 -14.41
C PRO A 81 -7.70 0.91 -13.70
N GLY A 82 -7.91 0.47 -12.45
CA GLY A 82 -6.92 -0.30 -11.70
C GLY A 82 -6.10 0.44 -10.64
N VAL A 83 -6.34 1.74 -10.37
CA VAL A 83 -5.70 2.50 -9.26
C VAL A 83 -5.69 1.69 -7.97
N SER A 84 -6.81 1.06 -7.63
CA SER A 84 -6.95 0.34 -6.36
C SER A 84 -5.91 -0.77 -6.18
N GLN A 85 -5.30 -1.27 -7.27
CA GLN A 85 -4.30 -2.34 -7.25
C GLN A 85 -2.86 -1.82 -7.33
N SER A 86 -2.67 -0.50 -7.41
CA SER A 86 -1.35 0.11 -7.41
C SER A 86 -0.70 0.00 -6.02
N LEU A 87 0.60 -0.27 -6.01
CA LEU A 87 1.44 -0.10 -4.81
C LEU A 87 2.14 1.27 -4.83
N GLU A 88 1.74 2.19 -5.72
CA GLU A 88 2.17 3.58 -5.68
C GLU A 88 1.55 4.31 -4.48
N PRO A 89 2.32 5.21 -3.82
CA PRO A 89 1.77 6.09 -2.81
C PRO A 89 0.74 7.04 -3.42
N PRO A 90 -0.34 7.38 -2.70
CA PRO A 90 -1.25 8.44 -3.13
C PRO A 90 -0.52 9.78 -3.20
N LEU A 91 -0.72 10.51 -4.30
CA LEU A 91 -0.12 11.84 -4.50
C LEU A 91 -0.92 12.95 -3.82
N LEU A 92 -2.23 12.76 -3.69
CA LEU A 92 -3.15 13.75 -3.15
C LEU A 92 -3.93 13.21 -1.95
N TRP A 93 -4.13 14.09 -0.98
CA TRP A 93 -4.76 13.77 0.29
C TRP A 93 -5.76 14.85 0.65
N LEU A 94 -6.98 14.42 0.98
CA LEU A 94 -7.98 15.25 1.62
C LEU A 94 -7.82 15.12 3.13
N CYS A 95 -7.52 16.23 3.79
CA CYS A 95 -7.38 16.30 5.25
C CYS A 95 -8.62 16.98 5.84
N LEU A 96 -9.41 16.25 6.63
CA LEU A 96 -10.56 16.81 7.34
C LEU A 96 -10.19 16.95 8.81
N ARG A 97 -10.27 18.19 9.31
CA ARG A 97 -9.96 18.54 10.70
C ARG A 97 -11.16 19.23 11.31
N LYS A 98 -11.47 18.90 12.55
CA LYS A 98 -12.45 19.66 13.31
C LYS A 98 -11.77 20.93 13.81
N ILE A 99 -12.22 22.09 13.34
CA ILE A 99 -11.79 23.37 13.89
C ILE A 99 -12.77 23.67 15.03
N SER A 100 -12.26 23.65 16.26
CA SER A 100 -13.00 24.08 17.46
C SER A 100 -12.97 25.60 17.59
#